data_AF-A0A976KC06-F1
#
_entry.id   AF-A0A976KC06-F1
#
_cell.length_a   1.000
_cell.length_b   1.000
_cell.length_c   1.000
_cell.angle_alpha   90.00
_cell.angle_beta   90.00
_cell.angle_gamma   90.00
#
_symmetry.space_group_name_H-M   'P 1'
#
loop_
_entity.id
_entity.type
_entity.pdbx_description
1 polymer ?
#
loop_
_entity_poly.entity_id
_entity_poly.type
_entity_poly.pdbx_seq_one_letter_code
_entity_poly.pdbx_strand_id
1 'polypeptide(L)'
;MKDEDGEDLKVVPGQYLRLVTSDDRRVRREGALALFDTYTKYANTFAATLGGSIQRDTWLARTRGYETALDMSLDSGNVPKSVVETLVGAVHDNIEQIQSYATLRKELLGLDEQHIYDFYMNVIPGVEKKYTYEQGWDLAMEFWRETFGEEYAAVAERARKERWVDVYSNQGKRPGAYSWGTYNSHPYLFLNWDGSLEAVSTLVHEMGHSIHTYMANQNQPYHDSDYSLFVAEVGSVASESLFLEWLFERSTDPDERKLLVNQAMNDVTSTFVRQIFFHEWETKAHAMAEAGEPLTKETLGEAYGNLWKEYYGDRRRPHRRRCLQGRLGEGEPLLPHLLCLGLRHQLCRR
;
A
#
# COMPACT_ATOMS: atom_id res chain seq x y z
N MET A 1 -15.91 -9.53 -18.04
CA MET A 1 -15.84 -8.15 -18.58
C MET A 1 -15.03 -8.21 -19.87
N LYS A 2 -15.01 -7.13 -20.66
CA LYS A 2 -14.05 -7.04 -21.78
C LYS A 2 -12.78 -6.33 -21.32
N ASP A 3 -11.61 -6.83 -21.70
CA ASP A 3 -10.35 -6.12 -21.47
C ASP A 3 -10.15 -4.96 -22.48
N GLU A 4 -8.93 -4.41 -22.54
CA GLU A 4 -8.55 -3.30 -23.41
C GLU A 4 -8.66 -3.66 -24.90
N ASP A 5 -8.46 -4.94 -25.23
CA ASP A 5 -8.49 -5.47 -26.61
C ASP A 5 -9.90 -5.97 -27.01
N GLY A 6 -10.87 -5.96 -26.08
CA GLY A 6 -12.23 -6.45 -26.33
C GLY A 6 -12.40 -7.95 -26.10
N GLU A 7 -11.41 -8.61 -25.51
CA GLU A 7 -11.42 -10.04 -25.22
C GLU A 7 -12.10 -10.32 -23.87
N ASP A 8 -12.68 -11.53 -23.75
CA ASP A 8 -13.36 -11.92 -22.51
C ASP A 8 -12.36 -12.17 -21.38
N LEU A 9 -12.42 -11.31 -20.35
CA LEU A 9 -11.60 -11.43 -19.17
C LEU A 9 -12.44 -11.83 -17.94
N LYS A 10 -12.02 -12.92 -17.29
CA LYS A 10 -12.49 -13.32 -15.96
C LYS A 10 -11.70 -12.55 -14.90
N VAL A 11 -12.39 -11.66 -14.18
CA VAL A 11 -11.78 -10.87 -13.10
C VAL A 11 -11.49 -11.76 -11.89
N VAL A 12 -10.24 -11.70 -11.41
CA VAL A 12 -9.81 -12.32 -10.15
C VAL A 12 -9.06 -11.29 -9.28
N PRO A 13 -9.03 -11.44 -7.94
CA PRO A 13 -8.44 -10.43 -7.05
C PRO A 13 -7.00 -10.04 -7.37
N GLY A 14 -6.16 -11.01 -7.79
CA GLY A 14 -4.76 -10.75 -8.13
C GLY A 14 -4.54 -9.84 -9.35
N GLN A 15 -5.60 -9.58 -10.13
CA GLN A 15 -5.56 -8.66 -11.28
C GLN A 15 -5.99 -7.24 -10.92
N TYR A 16 -6.45 -6.98 -9.68
CA TYR A 16 -7.07 -5.71 -9.32
C TYR A 16 -6.22 -4.51 -9.72
N LEU A 17 -4.93 -4.50 -9.32
CA LEU A 17 -4.04 -3.38 -9.61
C LEU A 17 -3.89 -3.15 -11.12
N ARG A 18 -3.58 -4.19 -11.89
CA ARG A 18 -3.51 -4.15 -13.36
C ARG A 18 -4.78 -3.54 -13.97
N LEU A 19 -5.94 -3.92 -13.45
CA LEU A 19 -7.22 -3.43 -13.97
C LEU A 19 -7.45 -1.96 -13.61
N VAL A 20 -7.13 -1.51 -12.40
CA VAL A 20 -7.34 -0.12 -11.96
C VAL A 20 -6.22 0.85 -12.36
N THR A 21 -5.14 0.35 -12.96
CA THR A 21 -4.09 1.17 -13.58
C THR A 21 -4.24 1.28 -15.10
N SER A 22 -5.22 0.60 -15.70
CA SER A 22 -5.49 0.66 -17.16
C SER A 22 -5.80 2.07 -17.63
N ASP A 23 -5.32 2.43 -18.83
CA ASP A 23 -5.67 3.70 -19.48
C ASP A 23 -7.15 3.76 -19.88
N ASP A 24 -7.77 2.61 -20.18
CA ASP A 24 -9.21 2.53 -20.46
C ASP A 24 -10.02 2.62 -19.14
N ARG A 25 -10.67 3.77 -18.93
CA ARG A 25 -11.53 4.01 -17.76
C ARG A 25 -12.66 2.99 -17.64
N ARG A 26 -13.16 2.45 -18.75
CA ARG A 26 -14.18 1.38 -18.73
C ARG A 26 -13.60 0.12 -18.07
N VAL A 27 -12.38 -0.27 -18.42
CA VAL A 27 -11.69 -1.43 -17.83
C VAL A 27 -11.46 -1.22 -16.34
N ARG A 28 -10.98 -0.03 -15.93
CA ARG A 28 -10.83 0.32 -14.51
C ARG A 28 -12.14 0.18 -13.74
N ARG A 29 -13.22 0.75 -14.28
CA ARG A 29 -14.55 0.71 -13.67
C ARG A 29 -15.10 -0.71 -13.61
N GLU A 30 -15.17 -1.41 -14.73
CA GLU A 30 -15.73 -2.77 -14.79
C GLU A 30 -14.93 -3.75 -13.91
N GLY A 31 -13.60 -3.65 -13.92
CA GLY A 31 -12.72 -4.48 -13.10
C GLY A 31 -12.93 -4.26 -11.61
N ALA A 32 -12.93 -3.00 -11.16
CA ALA A 32 -13.18 -2.67 -9.76
C ALA A 32 -14.58 -3.09 -9.29
N LEU A 33 -15.62 -2.80 -10.09
CA LEU A 33 -16.99 -3.14 -9.74
C LEU A 33 -17.25 -4.64 -9.72
N ALA A 34 -16.64 -5.42 -10.61
CA ALA A 34 -16.77 -6.88 -10.58
C ALA A 34 -16.23 -7.48 -9.27
N LEU A 35 -15.13 -6.93 -8.74
CA LEU A 35 -14.57 -7.34 -7.46
C LEU A 35 -15.43 -6.87 -6.29
N PHE A 36 -15.83 -5.61 -6.28
CA PHE A 36 -16.66 -5.06 -5.21
C PHE A 36 -18.03 -5.73 -5.14
N ASP A 37 -18.70 -5.97 -6.26
CA ASP A 37 -19.96 -6.72 -6.32
C ASP A 37 -19.81 -8.13 -5.73
N THR A 38 -18.65 -8.76 -5.91
CA THR A 38 -18.37 -10.08 -5.33
C THR A 38 -18.18 -9.99 -3.82
N TYR A 39 -17.37 -9.05 -3.33
CA TYR A 39 -17.17 -8.88 -1.88
C TYR A 39 -18.43 -8.41 -1.15
N THR A 40 -19.28 -7.59 -1.77
CA THR A 40 -20.55 -7.15 -1.20
C THR A 40 -21.48 -8.33 -0.89
N LYS A 41 -21.47 -9.39 -1.72
CA LYS A 41 -22.23 -10.63 -1.45
C LYS A 41 -21.81 -11.32 -0.16
N TYR A 42 -20.56 -11.14 0.26
CA TYR A 42 -19.97 -11.73 1.47
C TYR A 42 -19.76 -10.70 2.59
N ALA A 43 -20.27 -9.47 2.46
CA ALA A 43 -20.01 -8.38 3.41
C ALA A 43 -20.39 -8.74 4.86
N ASN A 44 -21.48 -9.48 5.07
CA ASN A 44 -21.87 -9.96 6.39
C ASN A 44 -20.82 -10.93 6.99
N THR A 45 -20.31 -11.85 6.17
CA THR A 45 -19.27 -12.81 6.58
C THR A 45 -17.98 -12.09 6.94
N PHE A 46 -17.57 -11.11 6.14
CA PHE A 46 -16.40 -10.29 6.44
C PHE A 46 -16.56 -9.49 7.72
N ALA A 47 -17.70 -8.81 7.91
CA ALA A 47 -17.99 -8.07 9.14
C ALA A 47 -17.95 -8.99 10.37
N ALA A 48 -18.59 -10.16 10.30
CA ALA A 48 -18.58 -11.13 11.40
C ALA A 48 -17.17 -11.67 11.71
N THR A 49 -16.37 -11.93 10.68
CA THR A 49 -15.01 -12.48 10.85
C THR A 49 -14.08 -11.42 11.43
N LEU A 50 -14.12 -10.19 10.91
CA LEU A 50 -13.35 -9.06 11.43
C LEU A 50 -13.80 -8.71 12.85
N GLY A 51 -15.10 -8.65 13.10
CA GLY A 51 -15.66 -8.38 14.41
C GLY A 51 -15.22 -9.41 15.45
N GLY A 52 -15.15 -10.70 15.07
CA GLY A 52 -14.59 -11.75 15.93
C GLY A 52 -13.10 -11.52 16.25
N SER A 53 -12.29 -11.04 15.29
CA SER A 53 -10.90 -10.67 15.55
C SER A 53 -10.80 -9.50 16.53
N ILE A 54 -11.53 -8.42 16.28
CA ILE A 54 -11.51 -7.21 17.13
C ILE A 54 -12.00 -7.54 18.56
N GLN A 55 -13.02 -8.39 18.69
CA GLN A 55 -13.50 -8.85 19.99
C GLN A 55 -12.45 -9.68 20.74
N ARG A 56 -11.70 -10.54 20.05
CA ARG A 56 -10.56 -11.26 20.63
C ARG A 56 -9.50 -10.27 21.12
N ASP A 57 -9.16 -9.27 20.32
CA ASP A 57 -8.13 -8.29 20.65
C ASP A 57 -8.53 -7.44 21.87
N THR A 58 -9.80 -7.01 21.92
CA THR A 58 -10.41 -6.32 23.07
C THR A 58 -10.41 -7.19 24.33
N TRP A 59 -10.75 -8.47 24.20
CA TRP A 59 -10.74 -9.41 25.33
C TRP A 59 -9.32 -9.66 25.85
N LEU A 60 -8.34 -9.82 24.95
CA LEU A 60 -6.93 -9.98 25.32
C LEU A 60 -6.40 -8.74 26.07
N ALA A 61 -6.70 -7.54 25.58
CA ALA A 61 -6.29 -6.30 26.22
C ALA A 61 -6.82 -6.20 27.66
N ARG A 62 -8.12 -6.41 27.84
CA ARG A 62 -8.78 -6.39 29.15
C ARG A 62 -8.22 -7.44 30.11
N THR A 63 -8.06 -8.68 29.65
CA THR A 63 -7.56 -9.78 30.49
C THR A 63 -6.10 -9.60 30.89
N ARG A 64 -5.31 -8.86 30.11
CA ARG A 64 -3.93 -8.49 30.43
C ARG A 64 -3.80 -7.16 31.19
N GLY A 65 -4.91 -6.50 31.50
CA GLY A 65 -4.94 -5.27 32.30
C GLY A 65 -4.64 -3.99 31.53
N TYR A 66 -4.70 -3.99 30.20
CA TYR A 66 -4.63 -2.77 29.38
C TYR A 66 -5.98 -2.07 29.30
N GLU A 67 -5.96 -0.75 29.15
CA GLU A 67 -7.16 0.08 29.01
C GLU A 67 -7.85 -0.15 27.65
N THR A 68 -7.06 -0.14 26.57
CA THR A 68 -7.55 -0.40 25.20
C THR A 68 -6.73 -1.46 24.47
N ALA A 69 -7.30 -2.01 23.39
CA ALA A 69 -6.57 -2.88 22.47
C ALA A 69 -5.37 -2.18 21.80
N LEU A 70 -5.48 -0.86 21.57
CA LEU A 70 -4.38 -0.05 21.05
C LEU A 70 -3.21 0.00 22.04
N ASP A 71 -3.47 0.24 23.32
CA ASP A 71 -2.40 0.31 24.33
C ASP A 71 -1.65 -1.03 24.42
N MET A 72 -2.36 -2.15 24.40
CA MET A 72 -1.75 -3.48 24.35
C MET A 72 -0.90 -3.68 23.09
N SER A 73 -1.37 -3.21 21.93
CA SER A 73 -0.64 -3.38 20.66
C SER A 73 0.66 -2.58 20.63
N LEU A 74 0.69 -1.39 21.24
CA LEU A 74 1.84 -0.49 21.24
C LEU A 74 2.92 -0.89 22.25
N ASP A 75 2.53 -1.55 23.33
CA ASP A 75 3.43 -1.94 24.43
C ASP A 75 4.56 -2.87 23.96
N SER A 76 4.27 -3.81 23.04
CA SER A 76 5.28 -4.75 22.53
C SER A 76 6.43 -4.08 21.78
N GLY A 77 6.17 -2.95 21.14
CA GLY A 77 7.17 -2.12 20.45
C GLY A 77 7.72 -0.97 21.31
N ASN A 78 7.30 -0.86 22.58
CA ASN A 78 7.57 0.29 23.45
C ASN A 78 7.26 1.63 22.75
N VAL A 79 6.14 1.69 22.02
CA VAL A 79 5.73 2.87 21.25
C VAL A 79 4.78 3.72 22.10
N PRO A 80 5.14 4.96 22.45
CA PRO A 80 4.21 5.84 23.15
C PRO A 80 2.99 6.16 22.28
N LYS A 81 1.80 6.16 22.87
CA LYS A 81 0.55 6.55 22.19
C LYS A 81 0.63 7.92 21.50
N SER A 82 1.37 8.86 22.10
CA SER A 82 1.62 10.19 21.54
C SER A 82 2.29 10.16 20.16
N VAL A 83 3.07 9.12 19.83
CA VAL A 83 3.66 8.95 18.50
C VAL A 83 2.55 8.73 17.48
N VAL A 84 1.61 7.84 17.77
CA VAL A 84 0.46 7.56 16.90
C VAL A 84 -0.43 8.80 16.75
N GLU A 85 -0.71 9.48 17.86
CA GLU A 85 -1.48 10.73 17.86
C GLU A 85 -0.81 11.83 17.02
N THR A 86 0.53 11.90 17.04
CA THR A 86 1.29 12.84 16.20
C THR A 86 1.15 12.50 14.72
N LEU A 87 1.22 11.21 14.34
CA LEU A 87 1.06 10.79 12.95
C LEU A 87 -0.34 11.11 12.42
N VAL A 88 -1.37 10.83 13.22
CA VAL A 88 -2.76 11.19 12.89
C VAL A 88 -2.90 12.70 12.78
N GLY A 89 -2.42 13.46 13.77
CA GLY A 89 -2.47 14.92 13.77
C GLY A 89 -1.81 15.53 12.54
N ALA A 90 -0.63 15.04 12.14
CA ALA A 90 0.09 15.53 10.97
C ALA A 90 -0.71 15.34 9.66
N VAL A 91 -1.47 14.26 9.53
CA VAL A 91 -2.34 14.03 8.36
C VAL A 91 -3.53 15.00 8.37
N HIS A 92 -4.18 15.16 9.52
CA HIS A 92 -5.32 16.07 9.67
C HIS A 92 -4.94 17.54 9.49
N ASP A 93 -3.77 17.95 9.98
CA ASP A 93 -3.22 19.30 9.77
C ASP A 93 -2.95 19.60 8.28
N ASN A 94 -2.84 18.56 7.45
CA ASN A 94 -2.58 18.66 6.01
C ASN A 94 -3.72 18.11 5.15
N ILE A 95 -4.93 18.00 5.69
CA ILE A 95 -6.08 17.41 5.00
C ILE A 95 -6.46 18.21 3.74
N GLU A 96 -6.29 19.54 3.77
CA GLU A 96 -6.58 20.42 2.64
C GLU A 96 -5.63 20.13 1.46
N GLN A 97 -4.36 19.82 1.73
CA GLN A 97 -3.35 19.46 0.74
C GLN A 97 -3.67 18.11 0.11
N ILE A 98 -4.11 17.13 0.91
CA ILE A 98 -4.56 15.81 0.43
C ILE A 98 -5.77 15.98 -0.51
N GLN A 99 -6.75 16.77 -0.10
CA GLN A 99 -7.92 17.08 -0.91
C GLN A 99 -7.55 17.89 -2.16
N SER A 100 -6.62 18.83 -2.07
CA SER A 100 -6.13 19.62 -3.20
C SER A 100 -5.42 18.75 -4.23
N TYR A 101 -4.52 17.86 -3.78
CA TYR A 101 -3.83 16.92 -4.66
C TYR A 101 -4.80 16.01 -5.40
N ALA A 102 -5.78 15.47 -4.70
CA ALA A 102 -6.77 14.64 -5.35
C ALA A 102 -7.60 15.48 -6.36
N THR A 103 -7.86 16.77 -6.11
CA THR A 103 -8.56 17.66 -7.07
C THR A 103 -7.71 17.87 -8.32
N LEU A 104 -6.42 18.15 -8.14
CA LEU A 104 -5.46 18.25 -9.23
C LEU A 104 -5.44 16.98 -10.09
N ARG A 105 -5.41 15.79 -9.47
CA ARG A 105 -5.49 14.51 -10.22
C ARG A 105 -6.77 14.42 -11.06
N LYS A 106 -7.91 14.81 -10.51
CA LYS A 106 -9.19 14.83 -11.25
C LYS A 106 -9.12 15.75 -12.48
N GLU A 107 -8.53 16.93 -12.33
CA GLU A 107 -8.37 17.92 -13.40
C GLU A 107 -7.41 17.43 -14.49
N LEU A 108 -6.24 16.89 -14.10
CA LEU A 108 -5.26 16.32 -15.04
C LEU A 108 -5.82 15.17 -15.87
N LEU A 109 -6.71 14.37 -15.27
CA LEU A 109 -7.40 13.26 -15.93
C LEU A 109 -8.64 13.68 -16.73
N GLY A 110 -9.02 14.97 -16.71
CA GLY A 110 -10.21 15.48 -17.40
C GLY A 110 -11.53 14.84 -16.94
N LEU A 111 -11.64 14.49 -15.65
CA LEU A 111 -12.80 13.78 -15.12
C LEU A 111 -13.84 14.73 -14.52
N ASP A 112 -15.13 14.54 -14.85
CA ASP A 112 -16.22 15.26 -14.18
C ASP A 112 -16.43 14.82 -12.72
N GLU A 113 -16.26 13.52 -12.47
CA GLU A 113 -16.28 12.88 -11.14
C GLU A 113 -15.11 11.89 -11.05
N GLN A 114 -14.42 11.87 -9.91
CA GLN A 114 -13.34 10.93 -9.62
C GLN A 114 -13.86 9.84 -8.69
N HIS A 115 -13.68 8.58 -9.08
CA HIS A 115 -14.02 7.42 -8.25
C HIS A 115 -12.77 6.72 -7.73
N ILE A 116 -12.94 5.81 -6.78
CA ILE A 116 -11.87 4.99 -6.19
C ILE A 116 -11.00 4.29 -7.26
N TYR A 117 -11.60 3.80 -8.33
CA TYR A 117 -10.89 3.14 -9.43
C TYR A 117 -10.12 4.11 -10.35
N ASP A 118 -10.18 5.42 -10.10
CA ASP A 118 -9.38 6.44 -10.80
C ASP A 118 -8.16 6.89 -9.98
N PHE A 119 -7.96 6.37 -8.74
CA PHE A 119 -6.85 6.81 -7.89
C PHE A 119 -5.49 6.21 -8.26
N TYR A 120 -5.46 5.03 -8.88
CA TYR A 120 -4.23 4.26 -9.13
C TYR A 120 -3.58 4.53 -10.49
N MET A 121 -4.28 5.18 -11.41
CA MET A 121 -3.74 5.42 -12.76
C MET A 121 -2.61 6.46 -12.74
N ASN A 122 -1.70 6.36 -13.71
CA ASN A 122 -0.74 7.41 -13.96
C ASN A 122 -1.46 8.63 -14.55
N VAL A 123 -1.22 9.82 -13.99
CA VAL A 123 -1.83 11.08 -14.49
C VAL A 123 -0.96 11.77 -15.54
N ILE A 124 0.25 11.26 -15.78
CA ILE A 124 1.19 11.79 -16.77
C ILE A 124 1.13 10.89 -18.02
N PRO A 125 0.53 11.34 -19.14
CA PRO A 125 0.40 10.52 -20.34
C PRO A 125 1.72 10.36 -21.09
N GLY A 126 1.89 9.23 -21.77
CA GLY A 126 2.87 9.07 -22.86
C GLY A 126 4.33 8.85 -22.46
N VAL A 127 4.64 8.67 -21.17
CA VAL A 127 6.01 8.40 -20.70
C VAL A 127 6.09 6.97 -20.15
N GLU A 128 6.38 6.01 -21.02
CA GLU A 128 6.74 4.65 -20.60
C GLU A 128 8.20 4.38 -20.91
N LYS A 129 9.06 4.54 -19.89
CA LYS A 129 10.42 4.02 -19.93
C LYS A 129 10.40 2.58 -19.43
N LYS A 130 10.90 1.66 -20.26
CA LYS A 130 11.04 0.24 -19.90
C LYS A 130 12.50 -0.06 -19.61
N TYR A 131 12.71 -0.87 -18.58
CA TYR A 131 14.00 -1.36 -18.13
C TYR A 131 14.02 -2.87 -18.24
N THR A 132 15.06 -3.43 -18.85
CA THR A 132 15.40 -4.83 -18.56
C THR A 132 15.80 -4.95 -17.08
N TYR A 133 15.75 -6.16 -16.53
CA TYR A 133 16.17 -6.39 -15.15
C TYR A 133 17.63 -5.94 -14.94
N GLU A 134 18.49 -6.20 -15.92
CA GLU A 134 19.90 -5.80 -15.89
C GLU A 134 20.06 -4.28 -15.90
N GLN A 135 19.31 -3.57 -16.75
CA GLN A 135 19.33 -2.10 -16.77
C GLN A 135 18.81 -1.50 -15.46
N GLY A 136 17.74 -2.07 -14.90
CA GLY A 136 17.21 -1.65 -13.60
C GLY A 136 18.20 -1.90 -12.47
N TRP A 137 18.89 -3.03 -12.50
CA TRP A 137 19.94 -3.36 -11.55
C TRP A 137 21.14 -2.40 -11.65
N ASP A 138 21.62 -2.15 -12.86
CA ASP A 138 22.76 -1.26 -13.09
C ASP A 138 22.45 0.16 -12.58
N LEU A 139 21.23 0.65 -12.86
CA LEU A 139 20.74 1.92 -12.33
C LEU A 139 20.67 1.95 -10.80
N ALA A 140 20.13 0.89 -10.18
CA ALA A 140 20.06 0.78 -8.73
C ALA A 140 21.46 0.69 -8.10
N MET A 141 22.41 0.04 -8.77
CA MET A 141 23.80 -0.07 -8.31
C MET A 141 24.53 1.28 -8.32
N GLU A 142 24.32 2.10 -9.34
CA GLU A 142 24.83 3.48 -9.38
C GLU A 142 24.29 4.29 -8.20
N PHE A 143 22.97 4.24 -7.99
CA PHE A 143 22.32 4.88 -6.85
C PHE A 143 22.90 4.41 -5.50
N TRP A 144 22.95 3.10 -5.26
CA TRP A 144 23.44 2.57 -3.98
C TRP A 144 24.88 2.99 -3.68
N ARG A 145 25.75 2.98 -4.71
CA ARG A 145 27.15 3.41 -4.56
C ARG A 145 27.28 4.90 -4.26
N GLU A 146 26.54 5.74 -4.97
CA GLU A 146 26.63 7.20 -4.79
C GLU A 146 25.97 7.69 -3.51
N THR A 147 24.86 7.07 -3.09
CA THR A 147 24.06 7.51 -1.94
C THR A 147 24.51 6.88 -0.63
N PHE A 148 24.82 5.59 -0.61
CA PHE A 148 25.14 4.84 0.62
C PHE A 148 26.62 4.41 0.72
N GLY A 149 27.38 4.55 -0.37
CA GLY A 149 28.81 4.21 -0.42
C GLY A 149 29.10 2.74 -0.72
N GLU A 150 30.39 2.42 -0.81
CA GLU A 150 30.86 1.12 -1.31
C GLU A 150 30.51 -0.07 -0.42
N GLU A 151 30.41 0.10 0.90
CA GLU A 151 30.04 -1.00 1.80
C GLU A 151 28.63 -1.52 1.51
N TYR A 152 27.68 -0.61 1.32
CA TYR A 152 26.30 -0.93 0.96
C TYR A 152 26.23 -1.55 -0.44
N ALA A 153 26.89 -0.91 -1.42
CA ALA A 153 26.93 -1.38 -2.80
C ALA A 153 27.57 -2.78 -2.94
N ALA A 154 28.58 -3.11 -2.12
CA ALA A 154 29.23 -4.42 -2.13
C ALA A 154 28.29 -5.56 -1.74
N VAL A 155 27.34 -5.32 -0.81
CA VAL A 155 26.32 -6.32 -0.45
C VAL A 155 25.36 -6.54 -1.62
N ALA A 156 24.89 -5.46 -2.25
CA ALA A 156 24.06 -5.58 -3.45
C ALA A 156 24.81 -6.32 -4.57
N GLU A 157 26.06 -5.96 -4.87
CA GLU A 157 26.88 -6.60 -5.91
C GLU A 157 27.00 -8.11 -5.67
N ARG A 158 27.22 -8.50 -4.41
CA ARG A 158 27.22 -9.88 -3.98
C ARG A 158 25.87 -10.55 -4.23
N ALA A 159 24.76 -9.91 -3.86
CA ALA A 159 23.41 -10.42 -4.10
C ALA A 159 23.14 -10.68 -5.59
N ARG A 160 23.63 -9.81 -6.49
CA ARG A 160 23.56 -10.02 -7.94
C ARG A 160 24.34 -11.27 -8.35
N LYS A 161 25.61 -11.34 -7.94
CA LYS A 161 26.56 -12.38 -8.36
C LYS A 161 26.15 -13.77 -7.86
N GLU A 162 25.66 -13.83 -6.63
CA GLU A 162 25.23 -15.06 -5.96
C GLU A 162 23.75 -15.39 -6.20
N ARG A 163 23.05 -14.61 -7.04
CA ARG A 163 21.66 -14.86 -7.47
C ARG A 163 20.66 -14.95 -6.32
N TRP A 164 20.65 -13.96 -5.44
CA TRP A 164 19.70 -13.91 -4.32
C TRP A 164 18.25 -13.63 -4.75
N VAL A 165 18.03 -13.23 -6.01
CA VAL A 165 16.75 -12.70 -6.50
C VAL A 165 16.01 -13.69 -7.39
N ASP A 166 14.75 -13.99 -7.06
CA ASP A 166 13.77 -14.63 -7.95
C ASP A 166 12.95 -13.57 -8.71
N VAL A 167 13.34 -13.29 -9.95
CA VAL A 167 13.03 -12.03 -10.66
C VAL A 167 11.65 -11.97 -11.33
N TYR A 168 11.31 -12.98 -12.14
CA TYR A 168 10.20 -12.87 -13.10
C TYR A 168 8.93 -13.57 -12.59
N SER A 169 7.78 -13.01 -12.97
CA SER A 169 6.46 -13.64 -12.80
C SER A 169 6.39 -14.97 -13.54
N ASN A 170 5.80 -15.99 -12.92
CA ASN A 170 5.53 -17.28 -13.57
C ASN A 170 4.26 -17.95 -13.02
N GLN A 171 3.81 -19.03 -13.67
CA GLN A 171 2.57 -19.71 -13.31
C GLN A 171 2.66 -20.29 -11.88
N GLY A 172 1.79 -19.82 -10.99
CA GLY A 172 1.75 -20.25 -9.59
C GLY A 172 2.66 -19.44 -8.64
N LYS A 173 3.46 -18.51 -9.17
CA LYS A 173 4.21 -17.56 -8.36
C LYS A 173 3.27 -16.60 -7.64
N ARG A 174 3.58 -16.29 -6.37
CA ARG A 174 2.82 -15.33 -5.57
C ARG A 174 2.93 -13.92 -6.18
N PRO A 175 1.88 -13.10 -6.12
CA PRO A 175 1.98 -11.69 -6.52
C PRO A 175 2.77 -10.88 -5.48
N GLY A 176 3.22 -9.69 -5.87
CA GLY A 176 3.95 -8.76 -4.99
C GLY A 176 5.47 -8.96 -5.01
N ALA A 177 6.13 -8.39 -4.03
CA ALA A 177 7.56 -8.52 -3.78
C ALA A 177 7.80 -8.71 -2.27
N TYR A 178 8.93 -9.30 -1.90
CA TYR A 178 9.37 -9.36 -0.50
C TYR A 178 10.85 -9.74 -0.41
N SER A 179 11.47 -9.41 0.72
CA SER A 179 12.74 -9.97 1.19
C SER A 179 12.48 -10.98 2.32
N TRP A 180 13.22 -12.08 2.33
CA TRP A 180 13.14 -13.08 3.40
C TRP A 180 14.47 -13.80 3.61
N GLY A 181 14.78 -14.16 4.86
CA GLY A 181 15.96 -14.95 5.17
C GLY A 181 15.94 -15.52 6.59
N THR A 182 17.03 -16.17 6.95
CA THR A 182 17.31 -16.65 8.31
C THR A 182 18.65 -16.08 8.76
N TYR A 183 18.95 -16.16 10.06
CA TYR A 183 20.24 -15.70 10.58
C TYR A 183 21.46 -16.33 9.88
N ASN A 184 21.34 -17.60 9.48
CA ASN A 184 22.43 -18.36 8.86
C ASN A 184 22.40 -18.36 7.32
N SER A 185 21.39 -17.74 6.71
CA SER A 185 21.31 -17.61 5.26
C SER A 185 21.63 -16.18 4.84
N HIS A 186 22.04 -16.00 3.60
CA HIS A 186 21.85 -14.70 2.98
C HIS A 186 20.34 -14.45 2.80
N PRO A 187 19.92 -13.18 2.72
CA PRO A 187 18.56 -12.83 2.31
C PRO A 187 18.27 -13.32 0.90
N TYR A 188 16.99 -13.57 0.65
CA TYR A 188 16.43 -13.88 -0.66
C TYR A 188 15.41 -12.80 -1.02
N LEU A 189 15.51 -12.29 -2.24
CA LEU A 189 14.57 -11.32 -2.77
C LEU A 189 13.61 -12.03 -3.73
N PHE A 190 12.35 -11.67 -3.62
CA PHE A 190 11.29 -12.16 -4.48
C PHE A 190 10.69 -10.97 -5.20
N LEU A 191 10.74 -10.99 -6.54
CA LEU A 191 10.20 -9.94 -7.39
C LEU A 191 9.22 -10.51 -8.43
N ASN A 192 8.42 -9.62 -9.01
CA ASN A 192 7.63 -9.86 -10.20
C ASN A 192 7.90 -8.74 -11.20
N TRP A 193 9.05 -8.80 -11.89
CA TRP A 193 9.54 -7.73 -12.76
C TRP A 193 8.65 -7.52 -14.00
N ASP A 194 8.18 -6.29 -14.21
CA ASP A 194 7.39 -5.87 -15.38
C ASP A 194 8.08 -4.82 -16.26
N GLY A 195 9.30 -4.42 -15.90
CA GLY A 195 10.13 -3.45 -16.61
C GLY A 195 9.75 -1.99 -16.42
N SER A 196 8.77 -1.66 -15.57
CA SER A 196 8.44 -0.27 -15.23
C SER A 196 9.50 0.37 -14.32
N LEU A 197 9.47 1.70 -14.20
CA LEU A 197 10.24 2.41 -13.15
C LEU A 197 9.85 1.95 -11.74
N GLU A 198 8.56 1.63 -11.53
CA GLU A 198 8.04 1.04 -10.29
C GLU A 198 8.73 -0.30 -9.97
N ALA A 199 9.02 -1.13 -10.98
CA ALA A 199 9.78 -2.37 -10.76
C ALA A 199 11.22 -2.10 -10.29
N VAL A 200 11.87 -1.04 -10.79
CA VAL A 200 13.18 -0.61 -10.29
C VAL A 200 13.07 -0.11 -8.84
N SER A 201 12.06 0.71 -8.53
CA SER A 201 11.80 1.18 -7.16
C SER A 201 11.55 0.00 -6.21
N THR A 202 10.78 -1.00 -6.64
CA THR A 202 10.52 -2.24 -5.87
C THR A 202 11.82 -3.02 -5.63
N LEU A 203 12.73 -3.10 -6.62
CA LEU A 203 14.06 -3.70 -6.40
C LEU A 203 14.84 -2.92 -5.33
N VAL A 204 14.82 -1.59 -5.39
CA VAL A 204 15.46 -0.71 -4.39
C VAL A 204 14.88 -0.95 -2.99
N HIS A 205 13.56 -1.05 -2.87
CA HIS A 205 12.84 -1.34 -1.63
C HIS A 205 13.28 -2.66 -0.99
N GLU A 206 13.14 -3.76 -1.74
CA GLU A 206 13.41 -5.10 -1.23
C GLU A 206 14.89 -5.33 -0.97
N MET A 207 15.76 -4.65 -1.74
CA MET A 207 17.18 -4.65 -1.45
C MET A 207 17.50 -3.87 -0.16
N GLY A 208 16.75 -2.81 0.14
CA GLY A 208 16.80 -2.12 1.43
C GLY A 208 16.57 -3.08 2.62
N HIS A 209 15.50 -3.88 2.56
CA HIS A 209 15.26 -4.92 3.56
C HIS A 209 16.37 -5.97 3.60
N SER A 210 16.82 -6.42 2.42
CA SER A 210 17.84 -7.46 2.31
C SER A 210 19.17 -7.01 2.90
N ILE A 211 19.60 -5.79 2.60
CA ILE A 211 20.84 -5.24 3.14
C ILE A 211 20.71 -4.98 4.64
N HIS A 212 19.55 -4.48 5.11
CA HIS A 212 19.29 -4.34 6.54
C HIS A 212 19.40 -5.70 7.26
N THR A 213 18.75 -6.75 6.76
CA THR A 213 18.85 -8.12 7.28
C THR A 213 20.29 -8.63 7.24
N TYR A 214 20.99 -8.47 6.12
CA TYR A 214 22.37 -8.93 5.97
C TYR A 214 23.29 -8.25 7.00
N MET A 215 23.23 -6.93 7.10
CA MET A 215 24.06 -6.17 8.03
C MET A 215 23.73 -6.49 9.49
N ALA A 216 22.45 -6.64 9.84
CA ALA A 216 22.03 -7.03 11.18
C ALA A 216 22.58 -8.42 11.54
N ASN A 217 22.44 -9.41 10.66
CA ASN A 217 22.94 -10.77 10.89
C ASN A 217 24.47 -10.84 11.00
N GLN A 218 25.21 -9.97 10.29
CA GLN A 218 26.67 -9.93 10.37
C GLN A 218 27.19 -9.25 11.65
N ASN A 219 26.43 -8.33 12.24
CA ASN A 219 26.90 -7.46 13.31
C ASN A 219 26.23 -7.70 14.67
N GLN A 220 25.16 -8.50 14.72
CA GLN A 220 24.42 -8.81 15.94
C GLN A 220 24.37 -10.33 16.20
N PRO A 221 24.31 -10.77 17.47
CA PRO A 221 24.01 -12.15 17.79
C PRO A 221 22.58 -12.53 17.36
N TYR A 222 22.32 -13.82 17.18
CA TYR A 222 21.02 -14.35 16.72
C TYR A 222 19.78 -13.77 17.41
N HIS A 223 19.84 -13.50 18.71
CA HIS A 223 18.70 -13.01 19.49
C HIS A 223 18.45 -11.51 19.34
N ASP A 224 19.42 -10.75 18.82
CA ASP A 224 19.34 -9.30 18.62
C ASP A 224 19.37 -8.89 17.13
N SER A 225 19.56 -9.84 16.22
CA SER A 225 19.63 -9.58 14.78
C SER A 225 18.26 -9.34 14.14
N ASP A 226 17.20 -9.87 14.75
CA ASP A 226 15.83 -9.63 14.29
C ASP A 226 15.38 -8.25 14.77
N TYR A 227 14.88 -7.43 13.84
CA TYR A 227 14.47 -6.07 14.11
C TYR A 227 12.95 -5.93 14.03
N SER A 228 12.40 -5.05 14.86
CA SER A 228 10.94 -4.87 14.90
C SER A 228 10.40 -4.36 13.56
N LEU A 229 9.14 -4.71 13.26
CA LEU A 229 8.43 -4.17 12.09
C LEU A 229 8.39 -2.63 12.08
N PHE A 230 8.45 -1.99 13.25
CA PHE A 230 8.48 -0.53 13.37
C PHE A 230 9.70 0.10 12.68
N VAL A 231 10.86 -0.58 12.70
CA VAL A 231 12.08 -0.08 12.05
C VAL A 231 12.35 -0.75 10.69
N ALA A 232 11.66 -1.84 10.38
CA ALA A 232 11.87 -2.61 9.16
C ALA A 232 11.68 -1.77 7.88
N GLU A 233 10.63 -0.94 7.84
CA GLU A 233 10.27 -0.09 6.70
C GLU A 233 11.10 1.19 6.61
N VAL A 234 11.87 1.53 7.67
CA VAL A 234 12.70 2.75 7.65
C VAL A 234 13.75 2.65 6.56
N GLY A 235 14.43 1.49 6.44
CA GLY A 235 15.48 1.30 5.44
C GLY A 235 14.94 1.24 4.01
N SER A 236 13.87 0.50 3.78
CA SER A 236 13.28 0.30 2.45
C SER A 236 12.63 1.58 1.90
N VAL A 237 11.75 2.22 2.66
CA VAL A 237 11.02 3.42 2.23
C VAL A 237 11.96 4.64 2.12
N ALA A 238 12.96 4.76 3.00
CA ALA A 238 13.98 5.80 2.84
C ALA A 238 14.81 5.57 1.57
N SER A 239 15.16 4.31 1.26
CA SER A 239 15.91 3.99 0.04
C SER A 239 15.11 4.31 -1.23
N GLU A 240 13.80 4.04 -1.27
CA GLU A 240 12.93 4.45 -2.39
C GLU A 240 12.87 5.97 -2.54
N SER A 241 12.65 6.68 -1.43
CA SER A 241 12.53 8.15 -1.42
C SER A 241 13.82 8.80 -1.94
N LEU A 242 14.98 8.34 -1.45
CA LEU A 242 16.29 8.80 -1.89
C LEU A 242 16.56 8.42 -3.35
N PHE A 243 16.08 7.27 -3.82
CA PHE A 243 16.23 6.86 -5.21
C PHE A 243 15.45 7.77 -6.16
N LEU A 244 14.21 8.13 -5.81
CA LEU A 244 13.41 9.08 -6.58
C LEU A 244 14.04 10.47 -6.61
N GLU A 245 14.55 10.96 -5.46
CA GLU A 245 15.30 12.21 -5.39
C GLU A 245 16.56 12.17 -6.26
N TRP A 246 17.34 11.10 -6.15
CA TRP A 246 18.57 10.88 -6.93
C TRP A 246 18.30 10.90 -8.45
N LEU A 247 17.22 10.26 -8.90
CA LEU A 247 16.77 10.31 -10.29
C LEU A 247 16.31 11.71 -10.70
N PHE A 248 15.56 12.39 -9.83
CA PHE A 248 15.02 13.72 -10.11
C PHE A 248 16.12 14.78 -10.26
N GLU A 249 17.18 14.71 -9.48
CA GLU A 249 18.33 15.60 -9.60
C GLU A 249 19.12 15.40 -10.91
N ARG A 250 19.11 14.19 -11.46
CA ARG A 250 19.84 13.82 -12.68
C ARG A 250 19.02 14.01 -13.95
N SER A 251 17.70 13.94 -13.86
CA SER A 251 16.84 14.09 -15.02
C SER A 251 16.71 15.56 -15.44
N THR A 252 17.11 15.84 -16.68
CA THR A 252 16.86 17.12 -17.37
C THR A 252 15.61 17.12 -18.23
N ASP A 253 14.97 15.95 -18.42
CA ASP A 253 13.77 15.80 -19.22
C ASP A 253 12.53 16.24 -18.41
N PRO A 254 11.80 17.29 -18.83
CA PRO A 254 10.60 17.74 -18.12
C PRO A 254 9.53 16.66 -17.93
N ASP A 255 9.41 15.70 -18.85
CA ASP A 255 8.37 14.68 -18.79
C ASP A 255 8.77 13.53 -17.86
N GLU A 256 10.04 13.12 -17.84
CA GLU A 256 10.58 12.20 -16.83
C GLU A 256 10.48 12.81 -15.41
N ARG A 257 10.77 14.10 -15.26
CA ARG A 257 10.61 14.81 -13.97
C ARG A 257 9.17 14.81 -13.47
N LYS A 258 8.19 15.01 -14.37
CA LYS A 258 6.76 14.91 -14.01
C LYS A 258 6.39 13.50 -13.55
N LEU A 259 6.93 12.47 -14.21
CA LEU A 259 6.70 11.07 -13.82
C LEU A 259 7.25 10.78 -12.42
N LEU A 260 8.47 11.24 -12.12
CA LEU A 260 9.09 11.09 -10.80
C LEU A 260 8.29 11.81 -9.70
N VAL A 261 7.81 13.02 -9.97
CA VAL A 261 6.93 13.74 -9.03
C VAL A 261 5.61 12.98 -8.84
N ASN A 262 5.01 12.48 -9.91
CA ASN A 262 3.78 11.68 -9.80
C ASN A 262 4.00 10.41 -8.96
N GLN A 263 5.13 9.71 -9.15
CA GLN A 263 5.50 8.55 -8.35
C GLN A 263 5.63 8.93 -6.87
N ALA A 264 6.44 9.94 -6.55
CA ALA A 264 6.63 10.39 -5.17
C ALA A 264 5.29 10.76 -4.48
N MET A 265 4.37 11.40 -5.22
CA MET A 265 3.04 11.72 -4.68
C MET A 265 2.16 10.48 -4.49
N ASN A 266 2.25 9.47 -5.37
CA ASN A 266 1.59 8.18 -5.16
C ASN A 266 2.16 7.47 -3.94
N ASP A 267 3.47 7.51 -3.72
CA ASP A 267 4.13 6.86 -2.58
C ASP A 267 3.68 7.51 -1.27
N VAL A 268 3.72 8.84 -1.16
CA VAL A 268 3.20 9.56 0.01
C VAL A 268 1.73 9.23 0.28
N THR A 269 0.89 9.24 -0.75
CA THR A 269 -0.53 8.96 -0.54
C THR A 269 -0.82 7.50 -0.17
N SER A 270 -0.02 6.56 -0.70
CA SER A 270 -0.27 5.12 -0.56
C SER A 270 0.39 4.48 0.66
N THR A 271 1.56 4.99 1.08
CA THR A 271 2.37 4.50 2.20
C THR A 271 2.17 5.32 3.47
N PHE A 272 1.82 6.60 3.38
CA PHE A 272 1.56 7.44 4.55
C PHE A 272 0.06 7.70 4.74
N VAL A 273 -0.54 8.53 3.89
CA VAL A 273 -1.92 9.04 4.09
C VAL A 273 -2.94 7.91 4.21
N ARG A 274 -2.90 6.94 3.28
CA ARG A 274 -3.83 5.81 3.29
C ARG A 274 -3.64 4.88 4.48
N GLN A 275 -2.42 4.73 4.99
CA GLN A 275 -2.15 3.88 6.15
C GLN A 275 -2.67 4.53 7.44
N ILE A 276 -2.52 5.85 7.59
CA ILE A 276 -3.12 6.60 8.69
C ILE A 276 -4.66 6.54 8.61
N PHE A 277 -5.23 6.66 7.41
CA PHE A 277 -6.67 6.43 7.20
C PHE A 277 -7.11 5.04 7.69
N PHE A 278 -6.37 3.97 7.35
CA PHE A 278 -6.71 2.62 7.81
C PHE A 278 -6.52 2.46 9.32
N HIS A 279 -5.47 3.05 9.89
CA HIS A 279 -5.25 3.05 11.32
C HIS A 279 -6.39 3.75 12.08
N GLU A 280 -6.86 4.91 11.60
CA GLU A 280 -7.98 5.62 12.23
C GLU A 280 -9.28 4.83 12.13
N TRP A 281 -9.54 4.18 10.98
CA TRP A 281 -10.70 3.31 10.85
C TRP A 281 -10.61 2.09 11.78
N GLU A 282 -9.44 1.45 11.88
CA GLU A 282 -9.19 0.31 12.78
C GLU A 282 -9.38 0.73 14.25
N THR A 283 -8.85 1.89 14.64
CA THR A 283 -9.02 2.46 15.98
C THR A 283 -10.49 2.75 16.28
N LYS A 284 -11.24 3.32 15.34
CA LYS A 284 -12.70 3.53 15.49
C LYS A 284 -13.44 2.21 15.65
N ALA A 285 -13.11 1.18 14.85
CA ALA A 285 -13.74 -0.13 14.96
C ALA A 285 -13.45 -0.84 16.29
N HIS A 286 -12.23 -0.71 16.84
CA HIS A 286 -11.88 -1.21 18.17
C HIS A 286 -12.63 -0.45 19.27
N ALA A 287 -12.70 0.88 19.20
CA ALA A 287 -13.43 1.69 20.17
C ALA A 287 -14.93 1.34 20.20
N MET A 288 -15.54 1.08 19.05
CA MET A 288 -16.93 0.58 18.95
C MET A 288 -17.09 -0.75 19.71
N ALA A 289 -16.20 -1.72 19.50
CA ALA A 289 -16.25 -3.00 20.21
C ALA A 289 -16.03 -2.85 21.73
N GLU A 290 -15.11 -1.98 22.13
CA GLU A 290 -14.84 -1.65 23.53
C GLU A 290 -16.07 -1.03 24.21
N ALA A 291 -16.81 -0.18 23.50
CA ALA A 291 -18.08 0.41 23.94
C ALA A 291 -19.28 -0.56 23.89
N GLY A 292 -19.11 -1.78 23.36
CA GLY A 292 -20.17 -2.77 23.22
C GLY A 292 -21.09 -2.53 22.03
N GLU A 293 -20.68 -1.70 21.07
CA GLU A 293 -21.41 -1.47 19.83
C GLU A 293 -21.26 -2.64 18.86
N PRO A 294 -22.29 -2.95 18.05
CA PRO A 294 -22.24 -4.04 17.09
C PRO A 294 -21.36 -3.68 15.89
N LEU A 295 -20.44 -4.58 15.52
CA LEU A 295 -19.60 -4.49 14.33
C LEU A 295 -20.28 -5.16 13.13
N THR A 296 -21.33 -4.54 12.59
CA THR A 296 -22.03 -5.03 11.39
C THR A 296 -21.42 -4.43 10.12
N LYS A 297 -21.81 -4.93 8.94
CA LYS A 297 -21.36 -4.33 7.68
C LYS A 297 -21.81 -2.87 7.52
N GLU A 298 -22.95 -2.52 8.10
CA GLU A 298 -23.52 -1.17 8.10
C GLU A 298 -22.68 -0.24 8.98
N THR A 299 -22.47 -0.59 10.25
CA THR A 299 -21.75 0.28 11.20
C THR A 299 -20.28 0.46 10.80
N LEU A 300 -19.60 -0.61 10.39
CA LEU A 300 -18.24 -0.55 9.87
C LEU A 300 -18.15 0.24 8.55
N GLY A 301 -19.15 0.07 7.68
CA GLY A 301 -19.24 0.77 6.39
C GLY A 301 -19.49 2.26 6.55
N GLU A 302 -20.32 2.65 7.52
CA GLU A 302 -20.57 4.04 7.88
C GLU A 302 -19.32 4.70 8.47
N ALA A 303 -18.64 4.04 9.41
CA ALA A 303 -17.39 4.54 9.98
C ALA A 303 -16.33 4.80 8.88
N TYR A 304 -16.18 3.86 7.94
CA TYR A 304 -15.28 4.03 6.79
C TYR A 304 -15.73 5.19 5.90
N GLY A 305 -17.03 5.26 5.57
CA GLY A 305 -17.57 6.27 4.65
C GLY A 305 -17.49 7.69 5.19
N ASN A 306 -17.67 7.87 6.50
CA ASN A 306 -17.52 9.16 7.15
C ASN A 306 -16.06 9.60 7.17
N LEU A 307 -15.13 8.69 7.53
CA LEU A 307 -13.69 8.98 7.46
C LEU A 307 -13.23 9.27 6.03
N TRP A 308 -13.80 8.60 5.03
CA TRP A 308 -13.45 8.85 3.62
C TRP A 308 -13.82 10.27 3.19
N LYS A 309 -14.99 10.77 3.61
CA LYS A 309 -15.41 12.15 3.31
C LYS A 309 -14.51 13.18 3.98
N GLU A 310 -14.03 12.89 5.18
CA GLU A 310 -13.08 13.74 5.91
C GLU A 310 -11.74 13.84 5.14
N TYR A 311 -11.20 12.71 4.71
CA TYR A 311 -9.93 12.67 3.98
C TYR A 311 -9.98 13.24 2.56
N TYR A 312 -11.05 12.94 1.83
CA TYR A 312 -11.09 13.17 0.38
C TYR A 312 -12.18 14.17 -0.06
N GLY A 313 -13.00 14.66 0.87
CA GLY A 313 -14.07 15.62 0.63
C GLY A 313 -15.36 14.99 0.08
N ASP A 314 -16.49 15.66 0.32
CA ASP A 314 -17.84 15.15 0.01
C ASP A 314 -18.14 15.04 -1.51
N ARG A 315 -17.35 15.74 -2.34
CA ARG A 315 -17.47 15.68 -3.81
C ARG A 315 -16.84 14.42 -4.42
N ARG A 316 -16.11 13.62 -3.63
CA ARG A 316 -15.56 12.34 -4.08
C ARG A 316 -16.41 11.21 -3.53
N ARG A 317 -17.15 10.57 -4.43
CA ARG A 317 -18.12 9.56 -4.02
C ARG A 317 -17.43 8.19 -3.89
N PRO A 318 -17.40 7.57 -2.69
CA PRO A 318 -17.36 6.12 -2.63
C PRO A 318 -18.54 5.60 -3.46
N HIS A 319 -18.27 4.64 -4.34
CA HIS A 319 -19.14 4.30 -5.47
C HIS A 319 -20.63 4.21 -5.07
N ARG A 320 -21.52 4.99 -5.72
CA ARG A 320 -22.98 4.86 -5.59
C ARG A 320 -23.51 4.09 -6.79
N ARG A 321 -24.15 2.93 -6.58
CA ARG A 321 -25.04 2.39 -7.60
C ARG A 321 -26.23 3.34 -7.79
N ARG A 322 -26.34 3.92 -8.99
CA ARG A 322 -27.54 4.59 -9.49
C ARG A 322 -28.21 3.69 -10.52
N CYS A 323 -28.70 2.54 -10.09
CA CYS A 323 -29.60 1.69 -10.87
C CYS A 323 -30.59 1.01 -9.91
N LEU A 324 -31.62 1.78 -9.51
CA LEU A 324 -33.00 1.38 -9.24
C LEU A 324 -33.70 2.59 -8.61
N GLN A 325 -34.53 3.28 -9.40
CA GLN A 325 -35.48 4.25 -8.89
C GLN A 325 -36.45 3.52 -7.96
N GLY A 326 -36.46 3.86 -6.67
CA GLY A 326 -37.50 3.41 -5.77
C GLY A 326 -37.11 3.42 -4.29
N ARG A 327 -37.28 4.60 -3.66
CA ARG A 327 -37.46 4.81 -2.21
C ARG A 327 -36.24 4.65 -1.29
N LEU A 328 -35.82 5.81 -0.77
CA LEU A 328 -35.20 6.08 0.54
C LEU A 328 -33.84 5.45 0.87
N GLY A 329 -32.86 6.32 1.10
CA GLY A 329 -31.89 6.20 2.20
C GLY A 329 -30.64 5.33 1.99
N GLU A 330 -29.48 5.95 2.22
CA GLU A 330 -28.24 5.33 2.72
C GLU A 330 -27.34 4.56 1.73
N GLY A 331 -26.03 4.78 1.89
CA GLY A 331 -24.98 4.33 0.98
C GLY A 331 -24.65 2.85 1.13
N GLU A 332 -24.19 2.21 0.05
CA GLU A 332 -23.65 0.85 0.11
C GLU A 332 -22.33 0.83 0.89
N PRO A 333 -22.08 -0.20 1.72
CA PRO A 333 -20.94 -0.23 2.64
C PRO A 333 -19.60 -0.37 1.90
N LEU A 334 -18.60 0.38 2.37
CA LEU A 334 -17.22 0.44 1.83
C LEU A 334 -16.30 -0.70 2.28
N LEU A 335 -16.81 -1.64 3.09
CA LEU A 335 -16.09 -2.82 3.57
C LEU A 335 -15.43 -3.67 2.44
N PRO A 336 -16.05 -3.85 1.26
CA PRO A 336 -15.44 -4.49 0.09
C PRO A 336 -14.09 -3.89 -0.34
N HIS A 337 -13.92 -2.58 -0.16
CA HIS A 337 -12.71 -1.88 -0.59
C HIS A 337 -11.54 -2.15 0.35
N LEU A 338 -11.81 -2.16 1.65
CA LEU A 338 -10.83 -2.41 2.71
C LEU A 338 -10.23 -3.83 2.60
N LEU A 339 -11.05 -4.83 2.25
CA LEU A 339 -10.60 -6.21 2.05
C LEU A 339 -9.76 -6.38 0.79
N CYS A 340 -10.04 -5.60 -0.25
CA CYS A 340 -9.32 -5.68 -1.52
C CYS A 340 -7.94 -5.00 -1.45
N LEU A 341 -7.79 -3.96 -0.61
CA LEU A 341 -6.53 -3.22 -0.42
C LEU A 341 -5.69 -3.70 0.76
N GLY A 342 -6.31 -4.16 1.86
CA GLY A 342 -5.61 -4.64 3.06
C GLY A 342 -4.72 -5.86 2.82
N LEU A 343 -4.97 -6.61 1.74
CA LEU A 343 -4.17 -7.79 1.36
C LEU A 343 -2.75 -7.45 0.87
N ARG A 344 -2.43 -6.19 0.51
CA ARG A 344 -1.09 -5.83 0.02
C ARG A 344 -0.08 -5.56 1.14
N HIS A 345 -0.52 -5.14 2.33
CA HIS A 345 0.37 -4.82 3.46
C HIS A 345 0.29 -5.78 4.65
N GLN A 346 -0.73 -6.64 4.73
CA GLN A 346 -0.66 -7.79 5.64
C GLN A 346 0.43 -8.80 5.24
N LEU A 347 1.04 -8.66 4.05
CA LEU A 347 2.22 -9.42 3.64
C LEU A 347 3.51 -8.97 4.37
N CYS A 348 3.56 -7.74 4.91
CA CYS A 348 4.64 -7.29 5.80
C CYS A 348 4.37 -7.63 7.29
N ARG A 349 3.22 -8.24 7.62
CA ARG A 349 2.91 -8.78 8.97
C ARG A 349 3.26 -10.28 9.10
N ARG A 350 4.33 -10.74 8.45
CA ARG A 350 4.80 -12.13 8.59
C ARG A 350 6.23 -12.21 9.06
#